data_AF-A0A351STW4-F1
#
_entry.id   AF-A0A351STW4-F1
#
_cell.length_a   1.000
_cell.length_b   1.000
_cell.length_c   1.000
_cell.angle_alpha   90.00
_cell.angle_beta   90.00
_cell.angle_gamma   90.00
#
_symmetry.space_group_name_H-M   'P 1'
#
loop_
_entity.id
_entity.type
_entity.pdbx_description
1 polymer ?
#
loop_
_entity_poly.entity_id
_entity_poly.type
_entity_poly.pdbx_seq_one_letter_code
_entity_poly.pdbx_strand_id
1 'polypeptide(L)' 'MKLPSHVLIATEKLTKYLLVKRPVGDKSEFLRQAGYTLDNWQQLEQDIRQQILSQEAVSIEQTRYG' A
#
# COMPACT_ATOMS: atom_id res chain seq x y z
N MET A 1 -16.32 -7.91 -3.35
CA MET A 1 -16.69 -6.47 -3.41
C MET A 1 -15.55 -5.71 -4.08
N LYS A 2 -15.81 -4.79 -5.01
CA LYS A 2 -14.76 -3.93 -5.59
C LYS A 2 -14.55 -2.67 -4.75
N LEU A 3 -13.31 -2.21 -4.66
CA LEU A 3 -12.98 -0.95 -3.98
C LEU A 3 -13.46 0.26 -4.82
N PRO A 4 -14.07 1.29 -4.21
CA PRO A 4 -14.41 2.51 -4.93
C PRO A 4 -13.14 3.24 -5.40
N SER A 5 -13.25 3.95 -6.54
CA SER A 5 -12.13 4.69 -7.13
C SER A 5 -11.57 5.80 -6.23
N HIS A 6 -12.39 6.36 -5.35
CA HIS A 6 -12.07 7.49 -4.48
C HIS A 6 -11.67 7.07 -3.06
N VAL A 7 -11.26 5.81 -2.85
CA VAL A 7 -10.76 5.36 -1.54
C VAL A 7 -9.55 6.20 -1.14
N LEU A 8 -9.57 6.63 0.12
CA LEU A 8 -8.52 7.42 0.73
C LEU A 8 -7.28 6.55 0.97
N ILE A 9 -6.18 6.92 0.34
CA ILE A 9 -4.84 6.47 0.70
C ILE A 9 -4.17 7.66 1.37
N ALA A 10 -4.05 7.63 2.70
CA ALA A 10 -3.47 8.75 3.41
C ALA A 10 -1.97 8.86 3.06
N THR A 11 -1.52 10.04 2.63
CA THR A 11 -0.13 10.30 2.21
C THR A 11 0.89 9.90 3.29
N GLU A 12 0.55 10.05 4.56
CA GLU A 12 1.39 9.62 5.69
C GLU A 12 1.62 8.09 5.72
N LYS A 13 0.69 7.27 5.23
CA LYS A 13 0.88 5.82 5.16
C LYS A 13 1.93 5.45 4.11
N LEU A 14 2.05 6.24 3.05
CA LEU A 14 3.09 6.05 2.04
C LEU A 14 4.43 6.58 2.56
N THR A 15 4.44 7.86 2.96
CA THR A 15 5.67 8.63 3.23
C THR A 15 6.25 8.46 4.63
N LYS A 16 5.45 8.04 5.62
CA LYS A 16 5.89 7.90 7.02
C LYS A 16 5.81 6.46 7.54
N TYR A 17 5.29 5.53 6.73
CA TYR A 17 5.08 4.14 7.15
C TYR A 17 5.60 3.11 6.15
N LEU A 18 5.12 3.10 4.90
CA LEU A 18 5.52 2.08 3.92
C LEU A 18 6.94 2.27 3.41
N LEU A 19 7.34 3.51 3.12
CA LEU A 19 8.63 3.86 2.53
C LEU A 19 9.70 4.23 3.57
N VAL A 20 9.41 4.01 4.85
CA VAL A 20 10.32 4.30 5.97
C VAL A 20 10.67 3.00 6.68
N LYS A 21 11.95 2.83 7.05
CA LYS A 21 12.41 1.65 7.76
C LYS A 21 11.77 1.53 9.13
N ARG A 22 11.22 0.36 9.45
CA ARG A 22 10.56 0.09 10.74
C ARG A 22 11.17 -1.11 11.47
N PRO A 23 11.15 -1.13 12.81
CA PRO A 23 11.70 -2.25 13.58
C PRO A 23 10.85 -3.52 13.50
N VAL A 24 9.55 -3.41 13.21
CA VAL A 24 8.61 -4.53 13.11
C VAL A 24 7.78 -4.40 11.85
N GLY A 25 7.70 -5.48 11.07
CA GLY A 25 6.88 -5.54 9.86
C GLY A 25 7.33 -4.54 8.80
N ASP A 26 8.65 -4.32 8.67
CA ASP A 26 9.21 -3.43 7.66
C ASP A 26 8.80 -3.84 6.26
N LYS A 27 8.37 -2.86 5.46
CA LYS A 27 8.05 -3.04 4.05
C LYS A 27 8.95 -2.20 3.15
N SER A 28 9.73 -1.29 3.74
CA SER A 28 10.51 -0.30 3.00
C SER A 28 11.64 -0.95 2.20
N GLU A 29 12.32 -1.96 2.76
CA GLU A 29 13.39 -2.67 2.04
C GLU A 29 12.87 -3.41 0.81
N PHE A 30 11.74 -4.10 0.93
CA PHE A 30 11.09 -4.79 -0.18
C PHE A 30 10.62 -3.80 -1.26
N LEU A 31 9.95 -2.72 -0.86
CA LEU A 31 9.49 -1.69 -1.79
C LEU A 31 10.65 -0.96 -2.48
N ARG A 32 11.78 -0.79 -1.79
CA ARG A 32 13.00 -0.22 -2.39
C ARG A 32 13.60 -1.12 -3.45
N GLN A 33 13.55 -2.45 -3.29
CA GLN A 33 13.97 -3.38 -4.33
C GLN A 33 13.12 -3.26 -5.61
N ALA A 34 11.86 -2.86 -5.47
CA ALA A 34 10.97 -2.57 -6.60
C ALA A 34 11.13 -1.14 -7.16
N GLY A 35 12.07 -0.34 -6.62
CA GLY A 35 12.36 1.02 -7.09
C GLY A 35 11.53 2.12 -6.42
N TYR A 36 10.73 1.81 -5.40
CA TYR A 36 9.97 2.83 -4.65
C TYR A 36 10.80 3.42 -3.51
N THR A 37 10.77 4.74 -3.44
CA THR A 37 11.50 5.60 -2.51
C THR A 37 10.61 6.77 -2.09
N LEU A 38 11.06 7.57 -1.13
CA LEU A 38 10.33 8.79 -0.74
C LEU A 38 10.26 9.81 -1.87
N ASP A 39 11.21 9.82 -2.81
CA ASP A 39 11.23 10.79 -3.92
C ASP A 39 10.18 10.49 -5.00
N ASN A 40 9.70 9.24 -5.07
CA ASN A 40 8.72 8.79 -6.06
C ASN A 40 7.49 8.12 -5.41
N TRP A 41 7.10 8.55 -4.22
CA TRP A 41 5.98 7.95 -3.47
C TRP A 41 4.64 8.02 -4.22
N GLN A 42 4.44 9.01 -5.09
CA GLN A 42 3.23 9.14 -5.91
C GLN A 42 3.12 8.02 -6.94
N GLN A 43 4.25 7.52 -7.45
CA GLN A 43 4.27 6.36 -8.36
C GLN A 43 3.71 5.12 -7.65
N LEU A 44 4.15 4.89 -6.39
CA LEU A 44 3.60 3.82 -5.56
C LEU A 44 2.08 3.98 -5.35
N GLU A 45 1.60 5.20 -5.09
CA GLU A 45 0.15 5.44 -4.95
C GLU A 45 -0.61 5.07 -6.23
N GLN A 46 -0.11 5.55 -7.38
CA GLN A 46 -0.74 5.29 -8.67
C GLN A 46 -0.77 3.79 -8.98
N ASP A 47 0.35 3.09 -8.76
CA ASP A 47 0.45 1.66 -9.03
C ASP A 47 -0.46 0.83 -8.11
N ILE A 48 -0.56 1.17 -6.82
CA ILE A 48 -1.52 0.56 -5.89
C ILE A 48 -2.94 0.74 -6.42
N ARG A 49 -3.32 1.94 -6.87
CA ARG A 49 -4.66 2.21 -7.41
C ARG A 49 -4.92 1.39 -8.67
N GLN A 50 -4.01 1.42 -9.64
CA GLN A 50 -4.21 0.72 -10.91
C GLN A 50 -4.28 -0.80 -10.74
N GLN A 51 -3.45 -1.37 -9.86
CA GLN A 51 -3.41 -2.81 -9.64
C GLN A 51 -4.60 -3.34 -8.83
N ILE A 52 -5.12 -2.55 -7.88
CA ILE A 52 -6.17 -3.03 -6.95
C ILE A 52 -7.57 -2.69 -7.44
N LEU A 53 -7.80 -1.54 -8.09
CA LEU A 53 -9.15 -1.09 -8.45
C LEU A 53 -9.87 -2.02 -9.43
N SER A 54 -9.14 -2.74 -10.28
CA SER A 54 -9.72 -3.72 -11.20
C SER A 54 -10.11 -5.04 -10.52
N GLN A 55 -9.58 -5.30 -9.32
CA GLN A 55 -9.69 -6.59 -8.65
C GLN A 55 -10.91 -6.65 -7.73
N GLU A 56 -11.48 -7.85 -7.59
CA GLU A 56 -12.49 -8.10 -6.58
C GLU A 56 -11.83 -8.42 -5.24
N ALA A 57 -12.26 -7.74 -4.17
CA ALA A 57 -11.90 -8.12 -2.82
C ALA A 57 -12.72 -9.33 -2.39
N VAL A 58 -12.02 -10.36 -1.91
CA VAL A 58 -12.57 -11.61 -1.37
C VAL A 58 -12.09 -11.76 0.07
N SER A 59 -13.00 -12.11 0.98
CA SER A 59 -12.63 -12.43 2.36
C SER A 59 -11.89 -13.76 2.38
N ILE A 60 -10.67 -13.74 2.93
CA ILE A 60 -9.81 -14.93 3.00
C ILE A 60 -9.92 -15.63 4.35
N GLU A 61 -9.86 -14.88 5.45
CA GLU A 61 -9.93 -15.39 6.81
C GLU A 61 -10.41 -14.27 7.73
N GLN A 62 -11.18 -14.64 8.76
CA GLN A 62 -11.57 -13.72 9.83
C GLN A 62 -10.61 -13.90 11.00
N THR A 63 -9.83 -12.86 11.30
CA THR A 63 -8.84 -12.90 12.38
C THR A 63 -9.35 -12.13 13.60
N ARG A 64 -8.59 -12.15 14.70
CA ARG A 64 -8.86 -11.29 15.87
C ARG A 64 -8.83 -9.78 15.56
N TYR A 65 -8.37 -9.41 14.37
CA TYR A 65 -8.29 -8.03 13.89
C TYR A 65 -9.39 -7.69 12.86
N GLY A 66 -10.30 -8.63 12.57
CA GLY A 66 -11.22 -8.57 11.43
C GLY A 66 -10.96 -9.68 10.43
#